data_AF-A0A0S2KI84-F1
#
_entry.id   AF-A0A0S2KI84-F1
#
_cell.length_a   1.000
_cell.length_b   1.000
_cell.length_c   1.000
_cell.angle_alpha   90.00
_cell.angle_beta   90.00
_cell.angle_gamma   90.00
#
_symmetry.space_group_name_H-M   'P 1'
#
loop_
_entity.id
_entity.type
_entity.pdbx_description
1 polymer ?
#
loop_
_entity_poly.entity_id
_entity_poly.type
_entity_poly.pdbx_seq_one_letter_code
_entity_poly.pdbx_strand_id
1 'polypeptide(L)'
;MMETARDLNMETDEMQLVVSALRGVGKRIMEVAQTHKPLFAGELFLTGKEVCERLYISPPTLQNYRDRKIIPYTQFAGKILYKASDLERMLEKNYKGI
;
A
#
# COMPACT_ATOMS: atom_id res chain seq x y z
N MET A 1 -36.25 -0.72 26.85
CA MET A 1 -36.84 -0.16 25.61
C MET A 1 -35.66 0.10 24.68
N MET A 2 -35.57 -0.62 23.55
CA MET A 2 -34.41 -0.57 22.65
C MET A 2 -34.45 0.72 21.82
N GLU A 3 -33.49 1.63 22.04
CA GLU A 3 -33.39 2.92 21.37
C GLU A 3 -32.13 3.04 20.50
N THR A 4 -31.45 1.93 20.20
CA THR A 4 -30.19 1.92 19.44
C THR A 4 -30.34 1.59 17.95
N ALA A 5 -31.53 1.15 17.52
CA ALA A 5 -31.79 0.75 16.13
C ALA A 5 -32.29 1.90 15.23
N ARG A 6 -32.70 3.03 15.80
CA ARG A 6 -33.14 4.22 15.02
C ARG A 6 -31.97 4.98 14.39
N ASP A 7 -30.80 4.94 15.02
CA ASP A 7 -29.60 5.67 14.58
C ASP A 7 -28.91 5.09 13.33
N LEU A 8 -29.36 3.93 12.86
CA LEU A 8 -28.88 3.28 11.63
C LEU A 8 -29.91 3.33 10.48
N ASN A 9 -31.03 4.05 10.66
CA ASN A 9 -32.00 4.20 9.59
C ASN A 9 -31.43 5.09 8.47
N MET A 10 -31.10 4.48 7.33
CA MET A 10 -30.48 5.15 6.19
C MET A 10 -31.38 6.17 5.49
N GLU A 11 -32.67 6.21 5.82
CA GLU A 11 -33.65 7.11 5.22
C GLU A 11 -33.84 8.42 6.00
N THR A 12 -33.15 8.61 7.12
CA THR A 12 -33.21 9.89 7.85
C THR A 12 -32.46 10.98 7.08
N ASP A 13 -32.94 12.23 7.20
CA ASP A 13 -32.31 13.39 6.55
C ASP A 13 -30.84 13.53 6.95
N GLU A 14 -30.51 13.25 8.22
CA GLU A 14 -29.15 13.29 8.75
C GLU A 14 -28.26 12.24 8.07
N MET A 15 -28.76 11.02 7.87
CA MET A 15 -27.98 9.96 7.24
C MET A 15 -27.85 10.20 5.72
N GLN A 16 -28.85 10.77 5.07
CA GLN A 16 -28.78 11.22 3.67
C GLN A 16 -27.71 12.30 3.47
N LEU A 17 -27.60 13.25 4.41
CA LEU A 17 -26.53 14.25 4.39
C LEU A 17 -25.14 13.59 4.49
N VAL A 18 -24.96 12.63 5.41
CA VAL A 18 -23.68 11.90 5.56
C VAL A 18 -23.33 11.12 4.29
N VAL A 19 -24.29 10.40 3.70
CA VAL A 19 -24.08 9.65 2.44
C VAL A 19 -23.73 10.58 1.29
N SER A 20 -24.38 11.74 1.20
CA SER A 20 -24.08 12.73 0.15
C SER A 20 -22.67 13.31 0.29
N ALA A 21 -22.23 13.57 1.53
CA ALA A 21 -20.88 14.04 1.83
C ALA A 21 -19.83 12.97 1.47
N LEU A 22 -20.07 11.70 1.83
CA LEU A 22 -19.18 10.59 1.48
C LEU A 22 -19.07 10.38 -0.03
N ARG A 23 -20.18 10.50 -0.78
CA ARG A 23 -20.16 10.49 -2.25
C ARG A 23 -19.32 11.64 -2.82
N GLY A 24 -19.44 12.84 -2.25
CA GLY A 24 -18.63 13.99 -2.64
C GLY A 24 -17.13 13.77 -2.43
N VAL A 25 -16.74 13.19 -1.29
CA VAL A 25 -15.35 12.79 -1.01
C VAL A 25 -14.87 11.74 -2.00
N GLY A 26 -15.68 10.69 -2.24
CA GLY A 26 -15.34 9.64 -3.20
C GLY A 26 -15.10 10.17 -4.61
N LYS A 27 -15.93 11.10 -5.09
CA LYS A 27 -15.77 11.75 -6.40
C LYS A 27 -14.43 12.48 -6.50
N ARG A 28 -14.08 13.26 -5.48
CA ARG A 28 -12.81 14.00 -5.44
C ARG A 28 -11.60 13.07 -5.41
N ILE A 29 -11.67 11.95 -4.69
CA ILE A 29 -10.59 10.95 -4.68
C ILE A 29 -10.37 10.40 -6.10
N MET A 30 -11.45 10.06 -6.81
CA MET A 30 -11.35 9.56 -8.19
C MET A 30 -10.76 10.60 -9.15
N GLU A 31 -11.22 11.86 -9.08
CA GLU A 31 -10.70 12.95 -9.92
C GLU A 31 -9.21 13.16 -9.71
N VAL A 32 -8.74 13.15 -8.45
CA VAL A 32 -7.31 13.26 -8.12
C VAL A 32 -6.54 12.05 -8.63
N ALA A 33 -7.04 10.83 -8.41
CA ALA A 33 -6.36 9.61 -8.86
C ALA A 33 -6.21 9.51 -10.39
N GLN A 34 -7.17 10.04 -11.15
CA GLN A 34 -7.14 10.04 -12.62
C GLN A 34 -6.22 11.12 -13.20
N THR A 35 -6.14 12.28 -12.55
CA THR A 35 -5.39 13.43 -13.05
C THR A 35 -3.94 13.44 -12.56
N HIS A 36 -3.66 12.83 -11.41
CA HIS A 36 -2.33 12.78 -10.82
C HIS A 36 -1.78 11.37 -10.95
N LYS A 37 -0.83 11.19 -11.88
CA LYS A 37 -0.04 9.96 -11.94
C LYS A 37 0.71 9.82 -10.60
N PRO A 38 0.51 8.73 -9.83
CA PRO A 38 1.24 8.56 -8.58
C PRO A 38 2.74 8.63 -8.85
N LEU A 39 3.54 9.11 -7.87
CA LEU A 39 4.99 9.31 -7.98
C LEU A 39 5.77 8.08 -8.51
N PHE A 40 5.16 6.90 -8.45
CA PHE A 40 5.72 5.63 -8.91
C PHE A 40 4.82 4.90 -9.91
N ALA A 41 3.99 5.61 -10.66
CA ALA A 41 3.05 5.02 -11.63
C ALA A 41 2.13 3.93 -11.04
N GLY A 42 1.77 4.06 -9.77
CA GLY A 42 0.95 3.10 -9.03
C GLY A 42 1.72 1.99 -8.34
N GLU A 43 3.05 1.96 -8.46
CA GLU A 43 3.88 0.93 -7.84
C GLU A 43 4.16 1.19 -6.37
N LEU A 44 4.14 0.12 -5.58
CA LEU A 44 4.49 0.16 -4.17
C LEU A 44 6.00 0.02 -4.00
N PHE A 45 6.60 1.05 -3.42
CA PHE A 45 8.01 1.05 -3.03
C PHE A 45 8.12 0.93 -1.50
N LEU A 46 8.91 -0.03 -1.05
CA LEU A 46 9.18 -0.32 0.34
C LEU A 46 10.52 0.25 0.78
N THR A 47 10.60 0.65 2.03
CA THR A 47 11.85 1.00 2.71
C THR A 47 12.60 -0.26 3.17
N GLY A 48 13.87 -0.12 3.53
CA GLY A 48 14.65 -1.24 4.07
C GLY A 48 14.02 -1.85 5.33
N LYS A 49 13.45 -1.03 6.22
CA LYS A 49 12.76 -1.50 7.43
C LYS A 49 11.58 -2.40 7.08
N GLU A 50 10.74 -1.93 6.17
CA GLU A 50 9.56 -2.64 5.68
C GLU A 50 9.88 -3.96 4.98
N VAL A 51 11.01 -4.04 4.29
CA VAL A 51 11.49 -5.30 3.69
C VAL A 51 12.00 -6.26 4.76
N CYS A 52 12.78 -5.77 5.72
CA CYS A 52 13.23 -6.58 6.86
C CYS A 52 12.06 -7.20 7.62
N GLU A 53 11.03 -6.42 7.91
CA GLU A 53 9.82 -6.87 8.60
C GLU A 53 9.05 -7.94 7.81
N ARG A 54 8.85 -7.74 6.50
CA ARG A 54 8.10 -8.68 5.66
C ARG A 54 8.85 -9.99 5.37
N LEU A 55 10.16 -9.91 5.15
CA LEU A 55 10.99 -11.08 4.84
C LEU A 55 11.54 -11.76 6.09
N TYR A 56 11.27 -11.22 7.29
CA TYR A 56 11.82 -11.69 8.56
C TYR A 56 13.35 -11.79 8.55
N ILE A 57 14.01 -10.78 7.98
CA ILE A 57 15.48 -10.69 7.93
C ILE A 57 15.99 -9.47 8.68
N SER A 58 17.23 -9.54 9.15
CA SER A 58 17.89 -8.42 9.83
C SER A 58 18.42 -7.38 8.83
N PRO A 59 18.63 -6.12 9.25
CA PRO A 59 19.26 -5.10 8.40
C PRO A 59 20.64 -5.50 7.84
N PRO A 60 21.54 -6.17 8.60
CA PRO A 60 22.78 -6.72 8.04
C PRO A 60 22.55 -7.76 6.95
N THR A 61 21.56 -8.64 7.09
CA THR A 61 21.21 -9.63 6.06
C THR A 61 20.71 -8.93 4.79
N LEU A 62 19.83 -7.93 4.93
CA LEU A 62 19.33 -7.15 3.80
C LEU A 62 20.47 -6.40 3.07
N GLN A 63 21.43 -5.85 3.81
CA GLN A 63 22.63 -5.26 3.22
C GLN A 63 23.45 -6.30 2.44
N ASN A 64 23.72 -7.47 3.04
CA ASN A 64 24.44 -8.55 2.36
C ASN A 64 23.72 -9.01 1.07
N TYR A 65 22.40 -9.12 1.09
CA TYR A 65 21.62 -9.49 -0.09
C TYR A 65 21.69 -8.43 -1.19
N ARG A 66 21.72 -7.14 -0.85
CA ARG A 66 21.95 -6.06 -1.83
C ARG A 66 23.35 -6.12 -2.42
N ASP A 67 24.38 -6.28 -1.57
CA ASP A 67 25.78 -6.33 -2.00
C ASP A 67 26.03 -7.51 -2.95
N ARG A 68 25.38 -8.64 -2.68
CA ARG A 68 25.43 -9.85 -3.51
C ARG A 68 24.47 -9.82 -4.71
N LYS A 69 23.73 -8.72 -4.91
CA LYS A 69 22.72 -8.54 -5.97
C LYS A 69 21.63 -9.63 -5.98
N ILE A 70 21.32 -10.18 -4.80
CA ILE A 70 20.27 -11.18 -4.62
C ILE A 70 18.91 -10.49 -4.61
N ILE A 71 18.78 -9.39 -3.86
CA ILE A 71 17.52 -8.64 -3.73
C ILE A 71 17.52 -7.42 -4.64
N PRO A 72 16.50 -7.24 -5.50
CA PRO A 72 16.41 -6.07 -6.37
C PRO A 72 16.09 -4.81 -5.55
N TYR A 73 16.74 -3.70 -5.87
CA TYR A 73 16.51 -2.40 -5.24
C TYR A 73 16.67 -1.28 -6.28
N THR A 74 16.12 -0.11 -5.96
CA THR A 74 16.28 1.12 -6.75
C THR A 74 16.74 2.25 -5.84
N GLN A 75 17.59 3.13 -6.37
CA GLN A 75 17.96 4.36 -5.67
C GLN A 75 17.13 5.52 -6.22
N PHE A 76 16.45 6.24 -5.34
CA PHE A 76 15.68 7.43 -5.69
C PHE A 76 15.96 8.54 -4.67
N ALA A 77 16.44 9.69 -5.15
CA ALA A 77 16.82 10.83 -4.32
C ALA A 77 17.74 10.45 -3.13
N GLY A 78 18.73 9.58 -3.38
CA GLY A 78 19.67 9.11 -2.35
C GLY A 78 19.11 8.09 -1.37
N LYS A 79 17.83 7.69 -1.49
CA LYS A 79 17.21 6.63 -0.68
C LYS A 79 17.17 5.32 -1.45
N ILE A 80 17.41 4.23 -0.74
CA ILE A 80 17.23 2.87 -1.26
C ILE A 80 15.79 2.45 -1.01
N LEU A 81 15.11 2.08 -2.10
CA LEU A 81 13.74 1.60 -2.10
C LEU A 81 13.67 0.25 -2.82
N TYR A 82 12.66 -0.54 -2.48
CA TYR A 82 12.45 -1.87 -3.04
C TYR A 82 11.06 -1.92 -3.67
N LYS A 83 11.01 -2.21 -4.96
CA LYS A 83 9.75 -2.33 -5.68
C LYS A 83 9.07 -3.64 -5.26
N ALA A 84 7.87 -3.56 -4.70
CA ALA A 84 7.15 -4.74 -4.17
C ALA A 84 6.98 -5.82 -5.25
N SER A 85 6.61 -5.44 -6.48
CA SER A 85 6.46 -6.36 -7.61
C SER A 85 7.75 -7.12 -7.96
N ASP A 86 8.91 -6.51 -7.75
CA ASP A 86 10.20 -7.14 -8.05
C ASP A 86 10.59 -8.12 -6.94
N LEU A 87 10.28 -7.79 -5.69
CA LEU A 87 10.43 -8.71 -4.56
C LEU A 87 9.53 -9.93 -4.71
N GLU A 88 8.25 -9.75 -5.04
CA GLU A 88 7.32 -10.85 -5.29
C GLU A 88 7.83 -11.77 -6.40
N ARG A 89 8.18 -11.20 -7.56
CA ARG A 89 8.72 -11.97 -8.70
C ARG A 89 10.02 -12.70 -8.33
N MET A 90 10.88 -12.08 -7.53
CA MET A 90 12.10 -12.73 -7.04
C MET A 90 11.76 -13.92 -6.14
N LEU A 91 10.81 -13.75 -5.21
CA LEU A 91 10.37 -14.82 -4.33
C LEU A 91 9.73 -15.96 -5.11
N GLU A 92 8.79 -15.68 -6.01
CA GLU A 92 8.11 -16.68 -6.86
C GLU A 92 9.10 -17.53 -7.67
N LYS A 93 10.14 -16.90 -8.23
CA LYS A 93 11.16 -17.63 -9.01
C LYS A 93 12.02 -18.57 -8.18
N ASN A 94 12.21 -18.27 -6.88
CA ASN A 94 13.10 -19.01 -6.00
C ASN A 94 12.36 -19.93 -5.03
N TYR A 95 11.06 -19.68 -4.80
CA TYR A 95 10.22 -20.52 -3.97
C TYR A 95 9.87 -21.79 -4.73
N LYS A 96 10.52 -22.88 -4.35
CA LYS A 96 10.10 -24.23 -4.73
C LYS A 96 9.12 -24.68 -3.66
N GLY A 97 7.84 -24.79 -4.02
CA GLY A 97 6.84 -25.42 -3.15
C GLY A 97 7.35 -26.77 -2.66
N ILE A 98 7.13 -27.04 -1.37
CA ILE A 98 7.47 -28.32 -0.74
C ILE A 98 6.48 -29.37 -1.22
#